data_AF-A0A6I3BU41-F1
#
_entry.id   AF-A0A6I3BU41-F1
#
_cell.length_a   1.000
_cell.length_b   1.000
_cell.length_c   1.000
_cell.angle_alpha   90.00
_cell.angle_beta   90.00
_cell.angle_gamma   90.00
#
_symmetry.space_group_name_H-M   'P 1'
#
loop_
_entity.id
_entity.type
_entity.pdbx_description
1 polymer ?
#
loop_
_entity_poly.entity_id
_entity_poly.type
_entity_poly.pdbx_seq_one_letter_code
_entity_poly.pdbx_strand_id
1 'polypeptide(L)'
;MSDHDDPLQQMAADQAETARETQVDDLLAGLRQLKISEFLLSTISTIASISYGKLESGDLVEAKLGIDTLRALLPLLDGHIEEGIRKDLTNAVANLGLAYVEVSASTTS
;
A
#
# COMPACT_ATOMS: atom_id res chain seq x y z
N MET A 1 10.58 -29.64 -49.29
CA MET A 1 11.26 -28.35 -49.45
C MET A 1 10.87 -27.56 -48.23
N SER A 2 11.84 -27.38 -47.34
CA SER A 2 11.63 -27.01 -45.95
C SER A 2 10.96 -25.65 -45.81
N ASP A 3 9.93 -25.58 -44.96
CA ASP A 3 9.48 -24.36 -44.27
C ASP A 3 10.70 -23.76 -43.58
N HIS A 4 11.33 -22.78 -44.23
CA HIS A 4 12.34 -21.95 -43.63
C HIS A 4 11.59 -20.70 -43.18
N ASP A 5 11.20 -20.68 -41.90
CA ASP A 5 10.66 -19.48 -41.27
C ASP A 5 11.54 -18.28 -41.65
N ASP A 6 10.90 -17.21 -42.14
CA ASP A 6 11.59 -16.02 -42.63
C ASP A 6 12.50 -15.49 -41.50
N PRO A 7 13.82 -15.31 -41.72
CA PRO A 7 14.74 -14.83 -40.69
C PRO A 7 14.30 -13.50 -40.07
N LEU A 8 13.50 -12.69 -40.79
CA LEU A 8 12.90 -11.47 -40.24
C LEU A 8 11.80 -11.75 -39.19
N GLN A 9 11.04 -12.83 -39.34
CA GLN A 9 10.03 -13.27 -38.36
C GLN A 9 10.68 -13.86 -37.11
N GLN A 10 11.76 -14.64 -37.26
CA GLN A 10 12.52 -15.18 -36.13
C GLN A 10 13.12 -14.07 -35.27
N MET A 11 13.75 -13.06 -35.90
CA MET A 11 14.32 -11.91 -35.19
C MET A 11 13.27 -11.08 -34.44
N ALA A 12 12.06 -10.92 -35.00
CA ALA A 12 10.98 -10.20 -34.34
C ALA A 12 10.43 -10.95 -33.12
N ALA A 13 10.35 -12.28 -33.19
CA ALA A 13 9.96 -13.13 -32.06
C ALA A 13 11.00 -13.08 -30.93
N ASP A 14 12.29 -13.23 -31.26
CA ASP A 14 13.39 -13.15 -30.30
C ASP A 14 13.48 -11.78 -29.61
N GLN A 15 13.22 -10.69 -30.36
CA GLN A 15 13.16 -9.34 -29.80
C GLN A 15 11.97 -9.16 -28.85
N ALA A 16 10.81 -9.70 -29.18
CA ALA A 16 9.62 -9.62 -28.31
C ALA A 16 9.80 -10.43 -27.03
N GLU A 17 10.48 -11.58 -27.08
CA GLU A 17 10.84 -12.39 -25.92
C GLU A 17 11.86 -11.67 -25.03
N THR A 18 12.95 -11.17 -25.61
CA THR A 18 13.98 -10.39 -24.90
C THR A 18 13.39 -9.14 -24.23
N ALA A 19 12.47 -8.45 -24.90
CA ALA A 19 11.80 -7.27 -24.33
C ALA A 19 10.92 -7.63 -23.12
N ARG A 20 10.24 -8.78 -23.14
CA ARG A 20 9.46 -9.26 -21.99
C ARG A 20 10.37 -9.65 -20.82
N GLU A 21 11.47 -10.35 -21.08
CA GLU A 21 12.44 -10.71 -20.05
C GLU A 21 13.02 -9.46 -19.38
N THR A 22 13.42 -8.46 -20.18
CA THR A 22 13.93 -7.18 -19.67
C THR A 22 12.90 -6.47 -18.81
N GLN A 23 11.62 -6.44 -19.22
CA GLN A 23 10.55 -5.82 -18.43
C GLN A 23 10.33 -6.50 -17.07
N VAL A 24 10.45 -7.84 -17.02
CA VAL A 24 10.37 -8.59 -15.76
C VAL A 24 11.56 -8.29 -14.87
N ASP A 25 12.77 -8.25 -15.43
CA ASP A 25 13.99 -7.93 -14.69
C ASP A 25 13.96 -6.50 -14.11
N ASP A 26 13.47 -5.52 -14.86
CA ASP A 26 13.30 -4.15 -14.42
C ASP A 26 12.28 -4.05 -13.25
N LEU A 27 11.18 -4.79 -13.33
CA LEU A 27 10.21 -4.88 -12.24
C LEU A 27 10.83 -5.49 -10.97
N LEU A 28 11.58 -6.58 -11.11
CA LEU A 28 12.27 -7.24 -10.00
C LEU A 28 13.35 -6.34 -9.39
N ALA A 29 14.09 -5.60 -10.22
CA ALA A 29 15.06 -4.61 -9.77
C ALA A 29 14.38 -3.49 -8.96
N GLY A 30 13.23 -2.99 -9.43
CA GLY A 30 12.43 -2.01 -8.70
C GLY A 30 11.96 -2.52 -7.34
N LEU A 31 11.41 -3.74 -7.28
CA LEU A 31 10.95 -4.36 -6.02
C LEU A 31 12.09 -4.54 -5.00
N ARG A 32 13.30 -4.87 -5.46
CA ARG A 32 14.49 -5.01 -4.59
C ARG A 32 14.96 -3.68 -4.00
N GLN A 33 14.67 -2.56 -4.67
CA GLN A 33 15.06 -1.22 -4.21
C GLN A 33 14.02 -0.58 -3.27
N LEU A 34 12.79 -1.13 -3.22
CA LEU A 34 11.71 -0.58 -2.40
C LEU A 34 12.06 -0.69 -0.91
N LYS A 35 12.00 0.44 -0.20
CA LYS A 35 12.17 0.43 1.25
C LYS A 35 10.86 0.00 1.91
N ILE A 36 10.96 -0.96 2.83
CA ILE A 36 9.81 -1.42 3.62
C ILE A 36 9.17 -0.25 4.39
N SER A 37 9.95 0.70 4.89
CA SER A 37 9.43 1.87 5.61
C SER A 37 8.60 2.80 4.72
N GLU A 38 9.01 3.03 3.48
CA GLU A 38 8.27 3.83 2.50
C GLU A 38 6.97 3.13 2.09
N PHE A 39 7.02 1.80 1.90
CA PHE A 39 5.85 1.00 1.61
C PHE A 39 4.85 0.96 2.79
N LEU A 40 5.35 0.79 4.02
CA LEU A 40 4.54 0.83 5.24
C LEU A 40 3.91 2.20 5.44
N LEU A 41 4.64 3.30 5.18
CA LEU A 41 4.10 4.65 5.21
C LEU A 41 2.90 4.81 4.26
N SER A 42 3.05 4.37 3.01
CA SER A 42 1.95 4.37 2.03
C SER A 42 0.77 3.53 2.50
N THR A 43 1.04 2.31 2.99
CA THR A 43 0.02 1.37 3.45
C THR A 43 -0.76 1.92 4.65
N ILE A 44 -0.08 2.45 5.66
CA ILE A 44 -0.69 3.09 6.84
C ILE A 44 -1.57 4.27 6.41
N SER A 45 -1.09 5.09 5.48
CA SER A 45 -1.86 6.22 4.95
C SER A 45 -3.16 5.74 4.27
N THR A 46 -3.08 4.70 3.44
CA THR A 46 -4.24 4.08 2.81
C THR A 46 -5.21 3.47 3.82
N ILE A 47 -4.71 2.74 4.82
CA ILE A 47 -5.56 2.17 5.88
C ILE A 47 -6.28 3.28 6.65
N ALA A 48 -5.60 4.39 6.97
CA ALA A 48 -6.22 5.53 7.64
C ALA A 48 -7.38 6.10 6.82
N SER A 49 -7.20 6.36 5.53
CA SER A 49 -8.27 6.83 4.64
C SER A 49 -9.43 5.86 4.54
N ILE A 50 -9.16 4.56 4.40
CA ILE A 50 -10.21 3.53 4.37
C ILE A 50 -10.97 3.51 5.70
N SER A 51 -10.27 3.59 6.83
CA SER A 51 -10.87 3.56 8.16
C SER A 51 -11.80 4.74 8.41
N TYR A 52 -11.45 5.93 7.92
CA TYR A 52 -12.35 7.08 7.91
C TYR A 52 -13.62 6.80 7.09
N GLY A 53 -13.50 6.29 5.86
CA GLY A 53 -14.67 5.96 5.04
C GLY A 53 -15.54 4.85 5.66
N LYS A 54 -14.95 3.89 6.36
CA LYS A 54 -15.67 2.87 7.15
C LYS A 54 -16.44 3.48 8.31
N LEU A 55 -15.82 4.42 9.02
CA LEU A 55 -16.49 5.15 10.10
C LEU A 55 -17.67 5.97 9.58
N GLU A 56 -17.48 6.70 8.48
CA GLU A 56 -18.53 7.53 7.85
C GLU A 56 -19.71 6.71 7.33
N SER A 57 -19.46 5.48 6.85
CA SER A 57 -20.49 4.55 6.40
C SER A 57 -21.16 3.77 7.55
N GLY A 58 -20.73 3.97 8.79
CA GLY A 58 -21.27 3.28 9.97
C GLY A 58 -20.76 1.85 10.16
N ASP A 59 -19.77 1.41 9.39
CA ASP A 59 -19.14 0.09 9.52
C ASP A 59 -18.09 0.12 10.64
N LEU A 60 -18.57 0.11 11.89
CA LEU A 60 -17.74 0.26 13.08
C LEU A 60 -16.77 -0.90 13.30
N VAL A 61 -17.11 -2.10 12.86
CA VAL A 61 -16.23 -3.28 13.01
C VAL A 61 -14.98 -3.10 12.16
N GLU A 62 -15.14 -2.74 10.88
CA GLU A 62 -14.02 -2.48 9.99
C GLU A 62 -13.24 -1.22 10.38
N ALA A 63 -13.92 -0.15 10.81
CA ALA A 63 -13.26 1.06 11.31
C ALA A 63 -12.38 0.75 12.52
N LYS A 64 -12.87 -0.06 13.47
CA LYS A 64 -12.10 -0.50 14.64
C LYS A 64 -10.89 -1.34 14.24
N LEU A 65 -11.06 -2.31 13.33
CA LEU A 65 -9.96 -3.12 12.82
C LEU A 65 -8.87 -2.26 12.19
N GLY A 66 -9.26 -1.27 11.40
CA GLY A 66 -8.34 -0.29 10.80
C GLY A 66 -7.57 0.50 11.86
N ILE A 67 -8.26 1.06 12.86
CA ILE A 67 -7.63 1.79 13.98
C ILE A 67 -6.63 0.93 14.74
N ASP A 68 -7.01 -0.29 15.10
CA ASP A 68 -6.15 -1.20 15.86
C ASP A 68 -4.93 -1.63 15.03
N THR A 69 -5.11 -1.83 13.72
CA THR A 69 -4.01 -2.09 12.78
C THR A 69 -3.05 -0.91 12.69
N LEU A 70 -3.57 0.31 12.55
CA LEU A 70 -2.75 1.53 12.50
C LEU A 70 -1.92 1.70 13.77
N ARG A 71 -2.53 1.48 14.94
CA ARG A 71 -1.83 1.54 16.24
C ARG A 71 -0.72 0.50 16.37
N ALA A 72 -0.91 -0.69 15.80
CA ALA A 72 0.10 -1.73 15.82
C ALA A 72 1.27 -1.46 14.86
N LEU A 73 0.99 -0.89 13.69
CA LEU A 73 2.00 -0.66 12.64
C LEU A 73 2.78 0.64 12.84
N LEU A 74 2.17 1.68 13.38
CA LEU A 74 2.79 3.00 13.47
C LEU A 74 4.13 3.01 14.24
N PRO A 75 4.28 2.32 15.39
CA PRO A 75 5.56 2.25 16.10
C PRO A 75 6.68 1.58 15.29
N LEU A 76 6.35 0.78 14.27
CA LEU A 76 7.34 0.11 13.42
C LEU A 76 8.05 1.09 12.46
N LEU A 77 7.54 2.32 12.32
CA LEU A 77 8.16 3.38 11.54
C LEU A 77 9.11 4.27 12.35
N ASP A 78 9.21 4.06 13.66
CA ASP A 78 10.08 4.87 14.54
C ASP A 78 11.55 4.81 14.08
N GLY A 79 12.14 5.97 13.83
CA GLY A 79 13.51 6.09 13.34
C GLY A 79 13.71 5.75 11.85
N HIS A 80 12.66 5.37 11.13
CA HIS A 80 12.70 5.03 9.70
C HIS A 80 12.06 6.07 8.79
N ILE A 81 11.34 7.04 9.35
CA ILE A 81 10.70 8.16 8.64
C ILE A 81 11.03 9.49 9.35
N GLU A 82 10.74 10.60 8.68
CA GLU A 82 10.87 11.94 9.27
C GLU A 82 9.93 12.11 10.48
N GLU A 83 10.43 12.72 11.56
CA GLU A 83 9.64 12.91 12.79
C GLU A 83 8.37 13.73 12.57
N GLY A 84 8.39 14.71 11.64
CA GLY A 84 7.20 15.47 11.26
C GLY A 84 6.09 14.56 10.72
N ILE A 85 6.43 13.69 9.77
CA ILE A 85 5.51 12.71 9.16
C ILE A 85 4.99 11.74 10.22
N ARG A 86 5.88 11.23 11.08
CA ARG A 86 5.51 10.34 12.18
C ARG A 86 4.49 10.97 13.11
N LYS A 87 4.71 12.23 13.51
CA LYS A 87 3.82 12.98 14.37
C LYS A 87 2.47 13.20 13.71
N ASP A 88 2.44 13.55 12.43
CA ASP A 88 1.21 13.78 11.69
C ASP A 88 0.35 12.52 11.61
N LEU A 89 0.96 11.36 11.32
CA LEU A 89 0.27 10.07 11.33
C LEU A 89 -0.25 9.71 12.73
N THR A 90 0.54 9.96 13.77
CA THR A 90 0.13 9.72 15.15
C THR A 90 -1.12 10.54 15.50
N ASN A 91 -1.14 11.82 15.12
CA ASN A 91 -2.28 12.69 15.31
C ASN A 91 -3.49 12.22 14.51
N ALA A 92 -3.31 11.80 13.26
CA ALA A 92 -4.39 11.27 12.43
C ALA A 92 -5.04 10.02 13.06
N VAL A 93 -4.23 9.07 13.55
CA VAL A 93 -4.73 7.86 14.22
C VAL A 93 -5.43 8.19 15.53
N ALA A 94 -4.93 9.17 16.30
CA ALA A 94 -5.58 9.64 17.52
C ALA A 94 -6.95 10.26 17.23
N ASN A 95 -7.03 11.16 16.24
CA ASN A 95 -8.26 11.81 15.82
C ASN A 95 -9.30 10.81 15.30
N LEU A 96 -8.88 9.85 14.49
CA LEU A 96 -9.74 8.76 14.01
C LEU A 96 -10.29 7.94 15.20
N GLY A 97 -9.45 7.64 16.18
CA GLY A 97 -9.87 6.95 17.40
C GLY A 97 -10.90 7.73 18.21
N LEU A 98 -10.76 9.05 18.32
CA LEU A 98 -11.75 9.91 18.98
C LEU A 98 -13.09 9.90 18.23
N ALA A 99 -13.05 10.10 16.91
CA ALA A 99 -14.26 10.07 16.07
C ALA A 99 -15.01 8.73 16.17
N TYR A 100 -14.27 7.61 16.23
CA TYR A 100 -14.86 6.28 16.46
C TYR A 100 -15.63 6.19 17.78
N VAL A 101 -15.06 6.71 18.86
CA VAL A 101 -15.71 6.71 20.18
C VAL A 101 -16.98 7.57 20.16
N GLU A 102 -16.96 8.73 19.52
CA GLU A 102 -18.13 9.62 19.39
C GLU A 102 -19.28 8.95 18.63
N VAL A 103 -18.99 8.32 17.48
CA VAL A 103 -20.01 7.63 16.67
C VAL A 103 -20.57 6.39 17.40
N SER A 104 -19.70 5.59 18.01
CA SER A 104 -20.10 4.38 18.73
C SER A 104 -20.95 4.69 19.98
N ALA A 105 -20.64 5.76 20.70
CA ALA A 105 -21.46 6.25 21.82
C ALA A 105 -22.85 6.72 21.36
N SER A 106 -22.91 7.39 20.21
CA SER A 106 -24.16 7.91 19.63
C SER A 106 -25.09 6.80 19.09
N THR A 107 -24.53 5.65 18.69
CA THR A 107 -25.31 4.50 18.18
C THR A 107 -25.84 3.61 19.31
N THR A 108 -25.23 3.68 20.50
CA THR A 108 -25.63 2.86 21.66
C THR A 108 -26.65 3.57 22.57
N SER A 109 -26.90 4.88 22.33
CA SER A 109 -27.88 5.70 23.05
C SER A 109 -29.21 5.77 22.30
#